data_AF-A0A372JRB2-F1
#
_entry.id   AF-A0A372JRB2-F1
#
_cell.length_a   1.000
_cell.length_b   1.000
_cell.length_c   1.000
_cell.angle_alpha   90.00
_cell.angle_beta   90.00
_cell.angle_gamma   90.00
#
_symmetry.space_group_name_H-M   'P 1'
#
loop_
_entity.id
_entity.type
_entity.pdbx_description
1 polymer ?
#
loop_
_entity_poly.entity_id
_entity_poly.type
_entity_poly.pdbx_seq_one_letter_code
_entity_poly.pdbx_strand_id
1 'polypeptide(L)' 'MDGGIVWAPAIDGGVVMSTRGGDYRLSLGRDLSIGYTAHDASGVELYLVESFTFLVYTAESAVALTGPSPRSPASGP' A
#
# COMPACT_ATOMS: atom_id res chain seq x y z
N MET A 1 11.15 10.00 15.77
CA MET A 1 10.74 9.36 14.50
C MET A 1 10.78 10.44 13.46
N ASP A 2 11.69 10.33 12.50
CA ASP A 2 11.89 11.36 11.49
C ASP A 2 10.72 11.31 10.52
N GLY A 3 9.78 12.24 10.68
CA GLY A 3 8.72 12.47 9.72
C GLY A 3 9.35 12.77 8.36
N GLY A 4 8.81 12.17 7.30
CA GLY A 4 9.37 12.28 5.96
C GLY A 4 8.34 12.02 4.88
N ILE A 5 8.68 12.43 3.66
CA ILE A 5 7.87 12.13 2.48
C ILE A 5 8.19 10.71 2.04
N VAL A 6 7.19 9.83 2.09
CA VAL A 6 7.30 8.46 1.59
C VAL A 6 6.76 8.42 0.17
N TRP A 7 7.54 7.86 -0.76
CA TRP A 7 7.08 7.62 -2.12
C TRP A 7 6.08 6.45 -2.13
N ALA A 8 4.85 6.72 -2.58
CA ALA A 8 3.77 5.76 -2.58
C ALA A 8 3.19 5.62 -3.99
N PRO A 9 3.84 4.85 -4.89
CA PRO A 9 3.39 4.72 -6.28
C PRO A 9 2.09 3.93 -6.44
N ALA A 10 1.64 3.23 -5.40
CA ALA A 10 0.42 2.44 -5.41
C ALA A 10 -0.86 3.26 -5.17
N ILE A 11 -0.73 4.55 -4.84
CA ILE A 11 -1.88 5.44 -4.61
C ILE A 11 -1.84 6.65 -5.55
N ASP A 12 -3.02 7.15 -5.92
CA ASP A 12 -3.16 8.45 -6.55
C ASP A 12 -3.21 9.56 -5.48
N GLY A 13 -2.65 10.72 -5.79
CA GLY A 13 -2.62 11.86 -4.85
C GLY A 13 -1.62 11.63 -3.71
N GLY A 14 -2.06 11.81 -2.47
CA GLY A 14 -1.22 11.60 -1.30
C GLY A 14 -2.02 11.45 0.00
N VAL A 15 -1.33 11.09 1.09
CA VAL A 15 -1.91 11.01 2.44
C VAL A 15 -0.96 11.67 3.42
N VAL A 16 -1.46 12.61 4.21
CA VAL A 16 -0.76 13.11 5.40
C VAL A 16 -1.21 12.24 6.57
N MET A 17 -0.28 11.59 7.25
CA MET A 17 -0.61 10.68 8.35
C MET A 17 0.28 10.90 9.57
N SER A 18 -0.29 10.66 10.75
CA SER A 18 0.44 10.57 12.01
C SER A 18 1.24 9.27 12.08
N THR A 19 2.49 9.35 12.55
CA THR A 19 3.35 8.19 12.83
C THR A 19 3.57 7.99 14.33
N ARG A 20 2.67 8.50 15.19
CA ARG A 20 2.79 8.37 16.66
C ARG A 20 2.63 6.93 17.16
N GLY A 21 2.18 6.03 16.29
CA GLY A 21 1.94 4.62 16.60
C GLY A 21 0.52 4.37 17.14
N GLY A 22 0.02 3.16 16.91
CA GLY A 22 -1.28 2.71 17.42
C GLY A 22 -2.50 3.06 16.56
N ASP A 23 -2.39 3.99 15.62
CA ASP A 23 -3.52 4.43 14.77
C ASP A 23 -3.82 3.45 13.60
N TYR A 24 -2.80 2.74 13.11
CA TYR A 24 -2.89 1.79 11.99
C TYR A 24 -2.24 0.47 12.35
N ARG A 25 -2.80 -0.64 11.86
CA ARG A 25 -2.25 -1.98 12.07
C ARG A 25 -2.35 -2.83 10.81
N LEU A 26 -1.20 -3.30 10.34
CA LEU A 26 -1.09 -4.42 9.42
C LEU A 26 -0.74 -5.66 10.23
N SER A 27 -1.66 -6.63 10.28
CA SER A 27 -1.45 -7.91 10.96
C SER A 27 -1.17 -8.98 9.92
N LEU A 28 -0.01 -9.64 10.02
CA LEU A 28 0.37 -10.74 9.14
C LEU A 28 0.05 -12.07 9.83
N GLY A 29 -0.84 -12.87 9.25
CA GLY A 29 -1.00 -14.28 9.60
C GLY A 29 0.13 -15.12 9.01
N ARG A 30 0.60 -14.73 7.82
CA ARG A 30 1.82 -15.23 7.19
C ARG A 30 2.47 -14.10 6.42
N ASP A 31 3.77 -13.93 6.60
CA ASP A 31 4.57 -12.98 5.83
C ASP A 31 4.63 -13.37 4.34
N LEU A 32 5.04 -12.42 3.50
CA LEU A 32 5.25 -12.66 2.08
C LEU A 32 6.27 -13.79 1.89
N SER A 33 5.89 -14.81 1.12
CA SER A 33 6.85 -15.86 0.76
C SER A 33 6.56 -16.45 -0.61
N ILE A 34 7.53 -17.21 -1.09
CA ILE A 34 7.49 -17.89 -2.38
C ILE A 34 7.12 -19.35 -2.17
N GLY A 35 6.10 -19.83 -2.87
CA GLY A 35 5.68 -21.23 -2.93
C GLY A 35 6.02 -21.86 -4.28
N TYR A 36 6.09 -23.20 -4.31
CA TYR A 36 6.31 -23.98 -5.52
C TYR A 36 4.98 -24.58 -6.01
N THR A 37 4.71 -24.45 -7.31
CA THR A 37 3.56 -25.08 -7.96
C THR A 37 3.99 -26.34 -8.70
N ALA A 38 4.87 -26.19 -9.70
CA ALA A 38 5.28 -27.27 -10.61
C ALA A 38 6.62 -26.93 -11.31
N HIS A 39 7.19 -27.89 -12.03
CA HIS A 39 8.26 -27.64 -12.99
C HIS A 39 8.17 -28.59 -14.19
N ASP A 40 8.74 -28.18 -15.32
CA ASP A 40 8.92 -28.98 -16.51
C ASP A 40 10.34 -28.82 -17.08
N ALA A 41 10.58 -29.29 -18.31
CA ALA A 41 11.88 -29.21 -18.97
C ALA A 41 12.34 -27.77 -19.28
N SER A 42 11.44 -26.80 -19.21
CA SER A 42 11.66 -25.40 -19.62
C SER A 42 11.64 -24.41 -18.46
N GLY A 43 11.06 -24.77 -17.31
CA GLY A 43 11.01 -23.85 -16.17
C GLY A 43 10.38 -24.40 -14.90
N VAL A 44 10.35 -23.53 -13.89
CA VAL A 44 9.73 -23.75 -12.58
C VAL A 44 8.65 -22.70 -12.38
N GLU A 45 7.46 -23.14 -11.99
CA GLU A 45 6.35 -22.27 -11.62
C GLU A 45 6.34 -22.06 -10.10
N LEU A 46 6.47 -20.81 -9.70
CA LEU A 46 6.43 -20.35 -8.31
C LEU A 46 5.28 -19.36 -8.13
N TYR A 47 4.80 -19.21 -6.90
CA TYR A 47 3.77 -18.23 -6.55
C TYR A 47 4.16 -17.41 -5.33
N LEU A 48 3.64 -16.19 -5.25
CA LEU A 48 3.69 -15.40 -4.02
C LEU A 48 2.45 -15.71 -3.19
N VAL A 49 2.66 -15.87 -1.89
CA VAL A 49 1.58 -16.03 -0.92
C VAL A 49 1.87 -15.20 0.32
N GLU A 50 0.83 -14.53 0.79
CA GLU A 50 0.80 -13.70 1.98
C GLU A 50 -0.60 -13.86 2.59
N SER A 51 -0.72 -13.74 3.91
CA SER A 51 -2.03 -13.64 4.57
C SER A 51 -1.96 -12.50 5.56
N PHE A 52 -2.79 -11.48 5.35
CA PHE A 52 -2.81 -10.29 6.17
C PHE A 52 -4.23 -9.73 6.36
N THR A 53 -4.35 -8.85 7.34
CA THR A 53 -5.46 -7.91 7.46
C THR A 53 -4.94 -6.53 7.83
N PHE A 54 -5.64 -5.48 7.43
CA PHE A 54 -5.30 -4.09 7.73
C PHE A 54 -6.46 -3.41 8.45
N LEU A 55 -6.16 -2.72 9.56
CA LEU A 55 -7.14 -1.99 10.36
C LEU A 55 -6.70 -0.54 10.59
N VAL A 56 -7.68 0.36 10.52
CA VAL A 56 -7.56 1.77 10.89
C VAL A 56 -8.33 1.97 12.19
N TYR A 57 -7.62 2.27 13.29
CA TYR A 57 -8.23 2.46 14.61
C TYR A 57 -8.71 3.89 14.84
N THR A 58 -8.02 4.85 14.24
CA THR A 58 -8.25 6.27 14.49
C THR A 58 -8.30 7.00 13.15
N ALA A 59 -9.51 7.27 12.65
CA ALA A 59 -9.70 7.84 11.32
C ALA A 59 -9.10 9.25 11.20
N GLU A 60 -9.17 10.05 12.25
CA GLU A 60 -8.65 11.42 12.31
C GLU A 60 -7.12 11.53 12.28
N SER A 61 -6.41 10.40 12.34
CA SER A 61 -4.95 10.36 12.27
C SER A 61 -4.38 10.49 10.84
N ALA A 62 -5.25 10.45 9.81
CA ALA A 62 -4.88 10.71 8.42
C ALA A 62 -5.81 11.73 7.74
N VAL A 63 -5.25 12.43 6.76
CA VAL A 63 -5.97 13.28 5.80
C VAL A 63 -5.57 12.87 4.39
N ALA A 64 -6.56 12.48 3.58
CA ALA A 64 -6.35 12.19 2.17
C ALA A 64 -6.20 13.50 1.37
N LEU A 65 -5.19 13.56 0.51
CA LEU A 65 -4.94 14.64 -0.44
C LEU A 65 -5.37 14.17 -1.83
N THR A 66 -6.53 14.65 -2.29
CA THR A 66 -6.98 14.43 -3.66
C THR A 66 -6.36 15.49 -4.56
N GLY A 67 -5.40 15.08 -5.39
CA GLY A 67 -4.90 15.93 -6.48
C GLY A 67 -5.83 15.84 -7.70
N PRO A 68 -5.87 16.86 -8.58
CA PRO A 68 -6.44 16.66 -9.90
C PRO A 68 -5.67 15.53 -10.60
N SER A 69 -6.40 14.61 -11.25
CA SER A 69 -5.79 13.59 -12.10
C SER A 69 -4.85 14.26 -13.11
N PRO A 70 -3.63 13.76 -13.37
CA PRO A 70 -2.75 14.28 -14.42
C PRO A 70 -3.38 14.23 -15.82
N ARG A 71 -4.48 13.47 -15.99
CA ARG A 71 -5.23 13.32 -17.24
C ARG A 71 -6.51 14.14 -17.32
N SER A 72 -6.86 14.92 -16.29
CA SER A 72 -8.01 15.83 -16.41
C SER A 72 -7.54 17.10 -17.13
N PRO A 73 -8.03 17.40 -18.35
CA PRO A 73 -7.75 18.71 -18.93
C PRO A 73 -8.36 19.76 -18.00
N ALA A 74 -7.62 20.83 -17.75
CA ALA A 74 -8.12 21.98 -17.03
C ALA A 74 -9.39 22.48 -17.72
N SER A 75 -10.53 22.39 -17.04
CA SER A 75 -11.73 23.11 -17.44
C SER A 75 -11.46 24.60 -17.22
N GLY A 76 -11.00 25.28 -18.27
CA GLY A 76 -10.96 26.74 -18.32
C GLY A 76 -12.37 27.33 -18.40
N PRO A 77 -12.52 28.64 -18.12
CA PRO A 77 -13.80 29.34 -18.02
C PRO A 77 -14.59 29.35 -19.33
#